data_AF-A0A7G8GXU7-F1
#
_entry.id   AF-A0A7G8GXU7-F1
#
_cell.length_a   1.000
_cell.length_b   1.000
_cell.length_c   1.000
_cell.angle_alpha   90.00
_cell.angle_beta   90.00
_cell.angle_gamma   90.00
#
_symmetry.space_group_name_H-M   'P 1'
#
loop_
_entity.id
_entity.type
_entity.pdbx_description
1 polymer ?
#
loop_
_entity_poly.entity_id
_entity_poly.type
_entity_poly.pdbx_seq_one_letter_code
_entity_poly.pdbx_strand_id
1 'polypeptide(L)'
;MAPLAAAGGDLSPEQSQVLFQARKTWAKDNYQRRLDLLQRQQRCIDTAASADALKACRREMKKARKSLKKDYRAYMNKVRNQLGLPARTGKKHDAKGRKLQA
;
A
#
# COMPACT_ATOMS: atom_id res chain seq x y z
N MET A 1 -6.07 -36.89 2.13
CA MET A 1 -4.68 -36.38 2.24
C MET A 1 -4.74 -34.86 2.14
N ALA A 2 -4.58 -34.15 3.25
CA ALA A 2 -4.54 -32.68 3.26
C ALA A 2 -3.08 -32.23 3.15
N PRO A 3 -2.69 -31.34 2.21
CA PRO A 3 -1.33 -30.83 2.20
C PRO A 3 -1.20 -29.76 3.29
N LEU A 4 -0.21 -29.95 4.17
CA LEU A 4 0.22 -28.96 5.14
C LEU A 4 0.66 -27.68 4.42
N ALA A 5 -0.05 -26.59 4.65
CA ALA A 5 0.38 -25.26 4.24
C ALA A 5 1.65 -24.88 5.01
N ALA A 6 2.77 -24.78 4.29
CA ALA A 6 4.07 -24.41 4.84
C ALA A 6 4.02 -23.01 5.48
N ALA A 7 4.27 -22.97 6.78
CA ALA A 7 4.53 -21.76 7.53
C ALA A 7 5.95 -21.26 7.21
N GLY A 8 6.04 -20.24 6.36
CA GLY A 8 7.23 -19.40 6.19
C GLY A 8 8.01 -19.62 4.89
N GLY A 9 7.96 -18.63 3.98
CA GLY A 9 8.87 -18.54 2.84
C GLY A 9 8.20 -17.93 1.63
N ASP A 10 7.60 -18.78 0.79
CA ASP A 10 7.28 -18.42 -0.58
C ASP A 10 5.80 -18.63 -0.89
N LEU A 11 5.24 -17.66 -1.60
CA LEU A 11 3.88 -17.71 -2.13
C LEU A 11 3.82 -18.80 -3.19
N SER A 12 2.72 -19.56 -3.26
CA SER A 12 2.50 -20.44 -4.42
C SER A 12 2.45 -19.61 -5.72
N PRO A 13 2.72 -20.21 -6.89
CA PRO A 13 2.57 -19.53 -8.18
C PRO A 13 1.18 -18.91 -8.35
N GLU A 14 0.13 -19.62 -7.94
CA GLU A 14 -1.26 -19.17 -7.99
C GLU A 14 -1.49 -17.96 -7.06
N GLN A 15 -1.02 -18.04 -5.81
CA GLN A 15 -1.10 -16.93 -4.86
C GLN A 15 -0.37 -15.69 -5.37
N SER A 16 0.81 -15.87 -5.98
CA SER A 16 1.60 -14.81 -6.58
C SER A 16 0.85 -14.15 -7.74
N GLN A 17 0.24 -14.95 -8.62
CA GLN A 17 -0.54 -14.47 -9.75
C GLN A 17 -1.77 -13.69 -9.29
N VAL A 18 -2.53 -14.17 -8.30
CA VAL A 18 -3.70 -13.44 -7.76
C VAL A 18 -3.27 -12.10 -7.16
N LEU A 19 -2.19 -12.08 -6.38
CA LEU A 19 -1.67 -10.83 -5.81
C LEU A 19 -1.16 -9.87 -6.89
N PHE A 20 -0.56 -10.37 -7.97
CA PHE A 20 -0.16 -9.55 -9.12
C PHE A 20 -1.37 -8.90 -9.78
N GLN A 21 -2.40 -9.69 -10.12
CA GLN A 21 -3.61 -9.16 -10.75
C GLN A 21 -4.31 -8.16 -9.83
N ALA A 22 -4.41 -8.44 -8.54
CA ALA A 22 -5.00 -7.51 -7.58
C ALA A 22 -4.25 -6.15 -7.55
N ARG A 23 -2.91 -6.16 -7.58
CA ARG A 23 -2.10 -4.93 -7.67
C ARG A 23 -2.33 -4.18 -8.97
N LYS A 24 -2.39 -4.90 -10.10
CA LYS A 24 -2.67 -4.33 -11.42
C LYS A 24 -4.04 -3.64 -11.44
N THR A 25 -5.08 -4.32 -10.95
CA THR A 25 -6.44 -3.78 -10.82
C THR A 25 -6.44 -2.52 -9.95
N TRP A 26 -5.87 -2.57 -8.74
CA TRP A 26 -5.80 -1.40 -7.87
C TRP A 26 -5.11 -0.20 -8.55
N ALA A 27 -3.99 -0.45 -9.24
CA ALA A 27 -3.22 0.58 -9.92
C ALA A 27 -4.01 1.25 -11.06
N LYS A 28 -4.79 0.46 -11.80
CA LYS A 28 -5.68 0.95 -12.87
C LYS A 28 -6.85 1.75 -12.27
N ASP A 29 -7.58 1.16 -11.34
CA ASP A 29 -8.82 1.73 -10.81
C ASP A 29 -8.57 3.01 -9.99
N ASN A 30 -7.40 3.12 -9.35
CA ASN A 30 -7.02 4.29 -8.58
C ASN A 30 -6.09 5.24 -9.35
N TYR A 31 -5.91 5.03 -10.66
CA TYR A 31 -5.04 5.90 -11.48
C TYR A 31 -5.51 7.36 -11.42
N GLN A 32 -6.79 7.59 -11.70
CA GLN A 32 -7.39 8.93 -11.70
C GLN A 32 -7.27 9.60 -10.32
N ARG A 33 -7.54 8.85 -9.25
CA ARG A 33 -7.40 9.36 -7.88
C ARG A 33 -5.98 9.85 -7.58
N ARG A 34 -4.93 9.19 -8.11
CA ARG A 34 -3.55 9.67 -7.96
C ARG A 34 -3.29 10.92 -8.78
N LEU A 35 -3.80 10.99 -10.00
CA LEU A 35 -3.70 12.20 -10.83
C LEU A 35 -4.37 13.39 -10.15
N ASP A 36 -5.57 13.22 -9.63
CA ASP A 36 -6.31 14.28 -8.93
C ASP A 36 -5.54 14.81 -7.73
N LEU A 37 -4.88 13.92 -6.96
CA LEU A 37 -4.02 14.33 -5.86
C LEU A 37 -2.84 15.17 -6.33
N LEU A 38 -2.17 14.78 -7.42
CA LEU A 38 -1.04 15.55 -7.97
C LEU A 38 -1.50 16.91 -8.51
N GLN A 39 -2.61 16.95 -9.24
CA GLN A 39 -3.18 18.20 -9.76
C GLN A 39 -3.64 19.14 -8.65
N ARG A 40 -4.26 18.61 -7.58
CA ARG A 40 -4.61 19.41 -6.39
C ARG A 40 -3.38 20.00 -5.71
N GLN A 41 -2.29 19.22 -5.61
CA GLN A 41 -1.04 19.73 -5.04
C GLN A 41 -0.43 20.83 -5.89
N GLN A 42 -0.42 20.66 -7.21
CA GLN A 42 0.10 21.65 -8.14
C GLN A 42 -0.61 22.98 -7.91
N ARG A 43 -1.95 22.98 -7.96
CA ARG A 43 -2.76 24.18 -7.69
C ARG A 43 -2.50 24.80 -6.32
N CYS A 44 -2.34 23.97 -5.28
CA CYS A 44 -2.04 24.48 -3.93
C CYS A 44 -0.69 25.19 -3.88
N ILE A 45 0.35 24.63 -4.52
CA ILE A 45 1.67 25.25 -4.60
C ILE A 45 1.59 26.56 -5.41
N ASP A 46 0.94 26.53 -6.57
CA ASP A 46 0.85 27.69 -7.47
C ASP A 46 0.14 28.88 -6.81
N THR A 47 -0.81 28.61 -5.91
CA THR A 47 -1.57 29.62 -5.18
C THR A 47 -0.98 30.00 -3.82
N ALA A 48 0.13 29.35 -3.40
CA ALA A 48 0.73 29.61 -2.10
C ALA A 48 1.43 30.97 -2.06
N ALA A 49 0.82 31.96 -1.38
CA ALA A 49 1.37 33.31 -1.24
C ALA A 49 2.48 33.45 -0.17
N SER A 50 2.80 32.38 0.57
CA SER A 50 3.77 32.43 1.66
C SER A 50 4.43 31.08 1.95
N ALA A 51 5.54 31.12 2.69
CA ALA A 51 6.23 29.92 3.17
C ALA A 51 5.30 29.01 4.01
N ASP A 52 4.45 29.61 4.85
CA ASP A 52 3.50 28.86 5.67
C ASP A 52 2.38 28.24 4.82
N ALA A 53 1.88 28.94 3.80
CA ALA A 53 0.92 28.38 2.85
C ALA A 53 1.51 27.18 2.10
N LEU A 54 2.75 27.29 1.63
CA LEU A 54 3.45 26.18 0.99
C LEU A 54 3.64 24.98 1.94
N LYS A 55 3.97 25.25 3.21
CA LYS A 55 4.10 24.21 4.25
C LYS A 55 2.76 23.52 4.51
N ALA A 56 1.66 24.26 4.51
CA ALA A 56 0.31 23.70 4.63
C ALA A 56 -0.02 22.77 3.44
N CYS A 57 0.22 23.21 2.21
CA CYS A 57 0.03 22.38 1.00
C CYS A 57 0.79 21.03 1.10
N ARG A 58 2.07 21.08 1.48
CA ARG A 58 2.90 19.88 1.66
C ARG A 58 2.35 18.93 2.73
N ARG A 59 1.82 19.48 3.83
CA ARG A 59 1.22 18.69 4.92
C ARG A 59 -0.06 17.98 4.45
N GLU A 60 -0.93 18.69 3.75
CA GLU A 60 -2.18 18.11 3.23
C GLU A 60 -1.90 17.00 2.22
N MET A 61 -0.93 17.20 1.33
CA MET A 61 -0.55 16.10 0.42
C MET A 61 0.06 14.91 1.11
N LYS A 62 0.85 15.11 2.17
CA LYS A 62 1.36 14.01 2.98
C LYS A 62 0.21 13.22 3.60
N LYS A 63 -0.82 13.89 4.13
CA LYS A 63 -2.03 13.24 4.66
C LYS A 63 -2.78 12.47 3.56
N ALA A 64 -3.01 13.09 2.40
CA ALA A 64 -3.73 12.45 1.31
C ALA A 64 -3.02 11.21 0.77
N ARG A 65 -1.69 11.27 0.59
CA ARG A 65 -0.86 10.12 0.22
C ARG A 65 -0.91 9.01 1.28
N LYS A 66 -0.89 9.37 2.57
CA LYS A 66 -1.04 8.40 3.67
C LYS A 66 -2.40 7.71 3.63
N SER A 67 -3.48 8.44 3.32
CA SER A 67 -4.81 7.87 3.15
C SER A 67 -4.86 6.88 2.00
N LEU A 68 -4.37 7.26 0.81
CA LEU A 68 -4.34 6.37 -0.35
C LEU A 68 -3.56 5.07 -0.06
N LYS A 69 -2.43 5.19 0.66
CA LYS A 69 -1.64 4.03 1.10
C LYS A 69 -2.39 3.14 2.10
N LYS A 70 -3.22 3.72 2.98
CA LYS A 70 -4.06 2.97 3.91
C LYS A 70 -5.11 2.18 3.14
N ASP A 71 -5.77 2.79 2.16
CA ASP A 71 -6.80 2.14 1.36
C ASP A 71 -6.20 0.98 0.53
N TYR A 72 -5.02 1.20 -0.07
CA TYR A 72 -4.29 0.15 -0.77
C TYR A 72 -3.98 -1.04 0.15
N ARG A 73 -3.53 -0.79 1.38
CA ARG A 73 -3.26 -1.86 2.36
C ARG A 73 -4.52 -2.60 2.75
N ALA A 74 -5.63 -1.89 2.96
CA ALA A 74 -6.91 -2.51 3.29
C ALA A 74 -7.36 -3.44 2.15
N TYR A 75 -7.33 -2.95 0.91
CA TYR A 75 -7.63 -3.75 -0.28
C TYR A 75 -6.73 -4.98 -0.40
N MET A 76 -5.41 -4.80 -0.33
CA MET A 76 -4.48 -5.93 -0.45
C MET A 76 -4.59 -6.92 0.70
N ASN A 77 -4.91 -6.46 1.92
CA ASN A 77 -5.13 -7.36 3.05
C ASN A 77 -6.41 -8.18 2.87
N LYS A 78 -7.47 -7.62 2.28
CA LYS A 78 -8.66 -8.40 1.90
C LYS A 78 -8.30 -9.53 0.93
N VAL A 79 -7.52 -9.23 -0.11
CA VAL A 79 -7.04 -10.25 -1.08
C VAL A 79 -6.15 -11.28 -0.39
N ARG A 80 -5.25 -10.86 0.51
CA ARG A 80 -4.40 -11.78 1.27
C ARG A 80 -5.21 -12.73 2.15
N ASN A 81 -6.21 -12.22 2.86
CA ASN A 81 -7.07 -13.03 3.71
C ASN A 81 -7.83 -14.10 2.90
N GLN A 82 -8.31 -13.76 1.69
CA GLN A 82 -8.94 -14.73 0.78
C GLN A 82 -7.99 -15.84 0.33
N LEU A 83 -6.69 -15.57 0.29
CA LEU A 83 -5.64 -16.53 -0.06
C LEU A 83 -5.09 -17.29 1.16
N GLY A 84 -5.66 -17.11 2.36
CA GLY A 84 -5.13 -17.67 3.61
C GLY A 84 -3.80 -17.04 4.07
N LEU A 85 -3.42 -15.89 3.51
CA LEU A 85 -2.17 -15.21 3.81
C LEU A 85 -2.36 -14.19 4.95
N PRO A 86 -1.37 -14.03 5.85
CA PRO A 86 -1.47 -13.08 6.95
C PRO A 86 -1.54 -11.64 6.45
N ALA A 87 -2.41 -10.83 7.05
CA ALA A 87 -2.51 -9.40 6.76
C ALA A 87 -1.18 -8.68 7.05
N ARG A 88 -0.78 -7.76 6.17
CA ARG A 88 0.41 -6.92 6.38
C ARG A 88 -0.01 -5.66 7.12
N THR A 89 -0.08 -5.75 8.44
CA THR A 89 -0.24 -4.57 9.30
C THR A 89 1.10 -3.86 9.41
N GLY A 90 1.14 -2.53 9.33
CA GLY A 90 2.37 -1.76 9.22
C GLY A 90 3.28 -1.75 10.45
N LYS A 91 3.11 -2.67 11.41
CA LYS A 91 3.98 -2.78 12.58
C LYS A 91 5.25 -3.55 12.18
N LYS A 92 6.40 -2.85 12.18
CA LYS A 92 7.74 -3.41 11.91
C LYS A 92 8.25 -4.26 13.10
N HIS A 93 7.49 -5.26 13.57
CA HIS A 93 7.97 -6.09 14.68
C HIS A 93 8.16 -7.58 14.37
N ASP A 94 7.67 -8.10 13.25
CA ASP A 94 7.84 -9.53 12.93
C ASP A 94 9.00 -9.83 11.96
N ALA A 95 9.81 -8.82 11.63
CA ALA A 95 11.01 -8.97 10.79
C ALA A 95 12.29 -9.23 11.59
N LYS A 96 12.24 -9.22 12.94
CA LYS A 96 13.42 -9.48 13.78
C LYS A 96 13.75 -10.97 13.94
N GLY A 97 12.86 -11.89 13.55
CA GLY A 97 13.08 -13.34 13.70
C GLY A 97 13.73 -14.06 12.49
N ARG A 98 14.07 -13.36 11.40
CA ARG A 98 14.59 -13.98 10.16
C ARG A 98 16.05 -13.64 9.83
N LYS A 99 16.80 -13.09 10.78
CA LYS A 99 18.23 -12.74 10.63
C LYS A 99 19.11 -13.29 11.75
N LEU A 100 18.75 -14.44 12.31
CA LEU A 100 19.61 -15.21 13.22
C LEU A 100 19.47 -16.69 12.86
N GLN A 101 20.15 -17.07 11.78
CA GLN A 101 20.58 -18.43 11.44
C GLN A 101 21.25 -18.35 10.06
N ALA A 102 22.49 -17.88 10.08
CA ALA A 102 23.53 -18.14 9.09
C ALA A 102 24.85 -18.15 9.88
#